data_AF-A0A8D0F666-F1
#
_entry.id   AF-A0A8D0F666-F1
#
_cell.length_a   1.000
_cell.length_b   1.000
_cell.length_c   1.000
_cell.angle_alpha   90.00
_cell.angle_beta   90.00
_cell.angle_gamma   90.00
#
_symmetry.space_group_name_H-M   'P 1'
#
loop_
_entity.id
_entity.type
_entity.pdbx_description
1 polymer ?
#
loop_
_entity_poly.entity_id
_entity_poly.type
_entity_poly.pdbx_seq_one_letter_code
_entity_poly.pdbx_strand_id
1 'polypeptide(L)'
;VAVNSGFRNSGITVGKGGKIMMAVRSTHCLEVPLSHKGKLMVSEEYIDFLIHVANQKMEENIRRIDRFYKSLEVALKPAISTNSPPSEETESRSRYLHRRKRRTVQEQDAHTSPKDHGEELEPEGDTESSLGVFAEMTI
;
A
#
# COMPACT_ATOMS: atom_id res chain seq x y z
N VAL A 1 14.60 -2.25 1.68
CA VAL A 1 14.57 -2.72 0.26
C VAL A 1 13.84 -1.73 -0.64
N ALA A 2 12.50 -1.63 -0.58
CA ALA A 2 11.70 -0.81 -1.53
C ALA A 2 12.15 0.65 -1.70
N VAL A 3 12.35 1.39 -0.60
CA VAL A 3 12.78 2.81 -0.63
C VAL A 3 14.13 2.98 -1.33
N ASN A 4 15.09 2.08 -1.07
CA ASN A 4 16.42 2.09 -1.69
C ASN A 4 16.36 1.73 -3.18
N SER A 5 15.34 0.99 -3.58
CA SER A 5 15.08 0.64 -4.99
C SER A 5 14.31 1.71 -5.76
N GLY A 6 13.98 2.84 -5.14
CA GLY A 6 13.32 3.98 -5.81
C GLY A 6 11.81 4.08 -5.58
N PHE A 7 11.22 3.19 -4.77
CA PHE A 7 9.80 3.23 -4.39
C PHE A 7 9.64 4.03 -3.10
N ARG A 8 9.74 5.36 -3.22
CA ARG A 8 9.72 6.28 -2.06
C ARG A 8 8.34 6.44 -1.41
N ASN A 9 7.27 6.15 -2.15
CA ASN A 9 5.88 6.23 -1.68
C ASN A 9 5.38 4.89 -1.09
N SER A 10 6.32 4.00 -0.73
CA SER A 10 6.01 2.74 -0.08
C SER A 10 5.59 2.93 1.38
N GLY A 11 4.72 2.05 1.88
CA GLY A 11 4.21 2.12 3.24
C GLY A 11 3.68 0.78 3.75
N ILE A 12 3.42 0.70 5.06
CA ILE A 12 2.88 -0.48 5.73
C ILE A 12 1.59 -0.09 6.45
N THR A 13 0.58 -0.93 6.34
CA THR A 13 -0.71 -0.81 7.03
C THR A 13 -0.98 -2.08 7.84
N VAL A 14 -1.57 -1.94 9.03
CA VAL A 14 -2.00 -3.07 9.87
C VAL A 14 -3.52 -3.10 9.91
N GLY A 15 -4.12 -4.16 9.36
CA GLY A 15 -5.56 -4.38 9.31
C GLY A 15 -6.11 -5.08 10.56
N LYS A 16 -7.43 -5.32 10.55
CA LYS A 16 -8.11 -6.15 11.57
C LYS A 16 -7.46 -7.54 11.64
N GLY A 17 -7.45 -8.14 12.83
CA GLY A 17 -6.82 -9.45 13.05
C GLY A 17 -5.29 -9.46 12.91
N GLY A 18 -4.63 -8.30 12.88
CA GLY A 18 -3.17 -8.21 12.82
C GLY A 18 -2.57 -8.45 11.43
N LYS A 19 -3.38 -8.45 10.36
CA LYS A 19 -2.89 -8.58 8.98
C LYS A 19 -2.00 -7.39 8.61
N ILE A 20 -0.74 -7.64 8.30
CA ILE A 20 0.21 -6.62 7.83
C ILE A 20 0.15 -6.57 6.31
N MET A 21 -0.10 -5.39 5.73
CA MET A 21 -0.09 -5.14 4.29
C MET A 21 0.98 -4.11 3.97
N MET A 22 1.82 -4.38 2.96
CA MET A 22 2.82 -3.44 2.47
C MET A 22 2.46 -2.99 1.05
N ALA A 23 2.46 -1.68 0.82
CA ALA A 23 2.32 -1.10 -0.50
C ALA A 23 3.70 -0.68 -1.03
N VAL A 24 4.02 -1.04 -2.27
CA VAL A 24 5.24 -0.61 -2.96
C VAL A 24 4.85 0.33 -4.10
N ARG A 25 5.16 1.62 -3.97
CA ARG A 25 4.73 2.67 -4.92
C ARG A 25 5.87 3.60 -5.30
N SER A 26 5.97 3.90 -6.60
CA SER A 26 6.96 4.83 -7.15
C SER A 26 6.50 6.28 -6.98
N THR A 27 7.39 7.21 -7.31
CA THR A 27 7.08 8.63 -7.52
C THR A 27 6.90 8.97 -8.99
N HIS A 28 7.03 7.98 -9.88
CA HIS A 28 6.89 8.16 -11.32
C HIS A 28 5.41 8.33 -11.68
N CYS A 29 5.11 9.51 -12.21
CA CYS A 29 3.79 9.90 -12.70
C CYS A 29 4.01 10.83 -13.91
N LEU A 30 3.11 10.77 -14.88
CA LEU A 30 2.98 11.73 -15.97
C LEU A 30 1.50 11.93 -16.22
N GLU A 31 0.97 13.04 -15.73
CA GLU A 31 -0.43 13.42 -15.90
C GLU A 31 -0.44 14.79 -16.58
N VAL A 32 -1.06 14.85 -17.76
CA VAL A 32 -1.11 16.06 -18.58
C VAL A 32 -2.47 16.14 -19.28
N PRO A 33 -3.19 17.27 -19.22
CA PRO A 33 -4.43 17.44 -19.97
C PRO A 33 -4.15 17.56 -21.46
N LEU A 34 -4.74 16.69 -22.27
CA LEU A 34 -4.59 16.72 -23.74
C LEU A 34 -5.78 17.38 -24.43
N SER A 35 -6.98 17.16 -23.90
CA SER A 35 -8.23 17.66 -24.46
C SER A 35 -9.16 18.20 -23.38
N HIS A 36 -10.07 19.08 -23.79
CA HIS A 36 -11.13 19.58 -22.94
C HIS A 36 -12.41 19.71 -23.76
N LYS A 37 -13.51 19.13 -23.27
CA LYS A 37 -14.83 19.16 -23.94
C LYS A 37 -14.77 18.71 -25.41
N GLY A 38 -14.05 17.62 -25.68
CA GLY A 38 -13.90 17.06 -27.03
C GLY A 38 -12.95 17.82 -27.95
N LYS A 39 -12.36 18.94 -27.51
CA LYS A 39 -11.38 19.70 -28.29
C LYS A 39 -9.96 19.36 -27.83
N LEU A 40 -9.10 18.95 -28.77
CA LEU A 40 -7.67 18.81 -28.54
C LEU A 40 -7.04 20.19 -28.27
N MET A 41 -6.28 20.32 -27.19
CA MET A 41 -5.70 21.58 -26.74
C MET A 41 -4.20 21.69 -26.99
N VAL A 42 -3.58 20.61 -27.47
CA VAL A 42 -2.13 20.49 -27.64
C VAL A 42 -1.80 20.28 -29.11
N SER A 43 -0.58 20.69 -29.50
CA SER A 43 -0.08 20.46 -30.86
C SER A 43 0.44 19.03 -31.01
N GLU A 44 0.65 18.60 -32.26
CA GLU A 44 1.21 17.28 -32.56
C GLU A 44 2.65 17.14 -32.04
N GLU A 45 3.45 18.19 -32.16
CA GLU A 45 4.84 18.20 -31.66
C GLU A 45 4.90 18.03 -30.13
N TYR A 46 3.89 18.54 -29.42
CA TYR A 46 3.78 18.34 -27.97
C TYR A 46 3.44 16.89 -27.63
N ILE A 47 2.60 16.22 -28.43
CA ILE A 47 2.32 14.79 -28.25
C ILE A 47 3.58 13.97 -28.46
N ASP A 48 4.35 14.25 -29.51
CA ASP A 48 5.63 13.58 -29.76
C ASP A 48 6.59 13.75 -28.58
N PHE A 49 6.70 14.97 -28.04
CA PHE A 49 7.47 15.22 -26.83
C PHE A 49 6.98 14.37 -25.64
N LEU A 50 5.67 14.32 -25.40
CA LEU A 50 5.11 13.52 -24.31
C LEU A 50 5.36 12.03 -24.47
N ILE A 51 5.32 11.50 -25.70
CA ILE A 51 5.66 10.10 -25.98
C ILE A 51 7.09 9.80 -25.53
N HIS A 52 8.04 10.68 -25.87
CA HIS A 52 9.43 10.52 -25.45
C HIS A 52 9.57 10.54 -23.91
N VAL A 53 8.93 11.50 -23.24
CA VAL A 53 8.95 11.59 -21.76
C VAL A 53 8.29 10.37 -21.11
N ALA A 54 7.17 9.89 -21.65
CA ALA A 54 6.46 8.72 -21.16
C ALA A 54 7.33 7.47 -21.27
N ASN A 55 7.96 7.26 -22.43
CA ASN A 55 8.86 6.14 -22.67
C ASN A 55 10.08 6.17 -21.73
N GLN A 56 10.68 7.35 -21.53
CA GLN A 56 11.78 7.51 -20.56
C GLN A 56 11.36 7.17 -19.13
N LYS A 57 10.17 7.62 -18.70
CA LYS A 57 9.63 7.28 -17.37
C LYS A 57 9.32 5.80 -17.25
N MET A 58 8.83 5.16 -18.30
CA MET A 58 8.55 3.72 -18.31
C MET A 58 9.83 2.90 -18.18
N GLU A 59 10.84 3.24 -18.96
CA GLU A 59 12.14 2.58 -18.95
C GLU A 59 12.81 2.70 -17.56
N GLU A 60 12.79 3.87 -16.94
CA GLU A 60 13.27 4.03 -15.56
C GLU A 60 12.44 3.23 -14.55
N ASN A 61 11.11 3.12 -14.74
CA ASN A 61 10.27 2.29 -13.90
C ASN A 61 10.65 0.81 -13.98
N ILE A 62 10.95 0.30 -15.18
CA ILE A 62 11.43 -1.08 -15.40
C ILE A 62 12.75 -1.30 -14.64
N ARG A 63 13.70 -0.36 -14.73
CA ARG A 63 14.98 -0.46 -14.00
C ARG A 63 14.79 -0.48 -12.49
N ARG A 64 13.82 0.25 -11.96
CA ARG A 64 13.48 0.23 -10.53
C ARG A 64 12.89 -1.10 -10.10
N ILE A 65 12.01 -1.68 -10.91
CA ILE A 65 11.42 -3.00 -10.67
C ILE A 65 12.54 -4.05 -10.63
N ASP A 66 13.44 -4.06 -11.60
CA ASP A 66 14.57 -4.99 -11.64
C ASP A 66 15.50 -4.82 -10.41
N ARG A 67 15.87 -3.59 -10.07
CA ARG A 67 16.66 -3.29 -8.88
C ARG A 67 15.96 -3.75 -7.60
N PHE A 68 14.65 -3.53 -7.50
CA PHE A 68 13.85 -3.98 -6.36
C PHE A 68 13.84 -5.50 -6.24
N TYR A 69 13.59 -6.20 -7.34
CA TYR A 69 13.60 -7.66 -7.39
C TYR A 69 14.95 -8.22 -6.91
N LYS A 70 16.07 -7.77 -7.49
CA LYS A 70 17.42 -8.20 -7.10
C LYS A 70 17.73 -7.90 -5.63
N SER A 71 17.39 -6.70 -5.17
CA SER A 71 17.63 -6.30 -3.77
C SER A 71 16.80 -7.12 -2.80
N LEU A 72 15.57 -7.49 -3.19
CA LEU A 72 14.68 -8.32 -2.40
C LEU A 72 15.21 -9.76 -2.34
N GLU A 73 15.65 -10.31 -3.47
CA GLU A 73 16.24 -11.65 -3.54
C GLU A 73 17.45 -11.77 -2.60
N VAL A 74 18.36 -10.79 -2.61
CA VAL A 74 19.51 -10.75 -1.71
C VAL A 74 19.09 -10.66 -0.24
N ALA A 75 18.09 -9.84 0.08
CA ALA A 75 17.61 -9.66 1.45
C ALA A 75 16.87 -10.90 2.01
N LEU A 76 16.32 -11.74 1.13
CA LEU A 76 15.59 -12.96 1.50
C LEU A 76 16.49 -14.20 1.56
N LYS A 77 17.67 -14.17 0.92
CA LYS A 77 18.62 -15.28 1.02
C LYS A 77 19.05 -15.47 2.48
N PRO A 78 18.91 -16.68 3.04
CA PRO A 78 19.44 -16.97 4.36
C PRO A 78 20.95 -16.72 4.34
N ALA A 79 21.49 -16.08 5.37
CA ALA A 79 22.93 -16.07 5.57
C ALA A 79 23.36 -17.52 5.76
N ILE A 80 23.90 -18.14 4.71
CA ILE A 80 24.55 -19.44 4.83
C ILE A 80 25.73 -19.19 5.76
N SER A 81 25.59 -19.66 7.00
CA SER A 81 26.62 -19.58 8.02
C SER A 81 27.87 -20.26 7.51
N THR A 82 28.90 -19.48 7.21
CA THR A 82 30.25 -20.00 7.21
C THR A 82 30.61 -20.38 8.65
N ASN A 83 30.50 -21.69 8.91
CA ASN A 83 31.21 -22.53 9.89
C ASN A 83 30.72 -22.57 11.35
N SER A 84 30.14 -23.72 11.76
CA SER A 84 30.48 -24.59 12.93
C SER A 84 29.25 -25.37 13.48
N PRO A 85 29.42 -26.53 14.15
CA PRO A 85 28.40 -27.58 14.35
C PRO A 85 27.40 -27.27 15.49
N PRO A 86 26.31 -28.06 15.66
CA PRO A 86 25.13 -27.62 16.40
C PRO A 86 25.33 -27.71 17.91
N SER A 87 24.98 -26.63 18.62
CA SER A 87 24.69 -26.67 20.05
C SER A 87 23.28 -26.13 20.30
N GLU A 88 22.45 -27.07 20.73
CA GLU A 88 21.22 -27.04 21.51
C GLU A 88 20.43 -25.71 21.66
N GLU A 89 19.19 -25.79 21.15
CA GLU A 89 17.93 -25.31 21.71
C GLU A 89 17.93 -24.06 22.61
N THR A 90 17.32 -22.98 22.12
CA THR A 90 16.20 -22.34 22.84
C THR A 90 15.28 -21.61 21.86
N GLU A 91 14.02 -22.03 21.78
CA GLU A 91 12.95 -21.37 21.03
C GLU A 91 12.74 -19.92 21.51
N SER A 92 13.30 -18.95 20.80
CA SER A 92 12.92 -17.54 20.97
C SER A 92 11.68 -17.25 20.12
N ARG A 93 10.51 -17.66 20.64
CA ARG A 93 9.20 -17.24 20.13
C ARG A 93 9.14 -15.72 20.23
N SER A 94 9.33 -15.02 19.09
CA SER A 94 9.10 -13.59 18.97
C SER A 94 7.62 -13.31 19.29
N ARG A 95 7.35 -13.02 20.56
CA ARG A 95 6.07 -12.48 21.02
C ARG A 95 6.03 -11.03 20.60
N TYR A 96 5.39 -10.74 19.48
CA TYR A 96 4.98 -9.37 19.16
C TYR A 96 4.13 -8.84 20.31
N LEU A 97 4.74 -8.00 21.15
CA LEU A 97 4.04 -7.36 22.26
C LEU A 97 3.08 -6.33 21.68
N HIS A 98 1.77 -6.57 21.84
CA HIS A 98 0.75 -5.56 21.60
C HIS A 98 1.07 -4.30 22.43
N ARG A 99 1.45 -3.21 21.74
CA ARG A 99 1.59 -1.89 22.37
C ARG A 99 0.20 -1.39 22.78
N ARG A 100 -0.13 -1.55 24.06
CA ARG A 100 -1.38 -1.07 24.67
C ARG A 100 -1.49 0.45 24.49
N LYS A 101 -2.55 0.92 23.82
CA LYS A 101 -2.89 2.35 23.67
C LYS A 101 -3.11 2.93 25.08
N ARG A 102 -2.30 3.90 25.49
CA ARG A 102 -2.53 4.67 26.73
C ARG A 102 -3.87 5.39 26.58
N ARG A 103 -4.83 5.11 27.49
CA ARG A 103 -5.98 5.98 27.71
C ARG A 103 -5.45 7.29 28.26
N THR A 104 -5.69 8.39 27.55
CA THR A 104 -5.70 9.73 28.12
C THR A 104 -6.78 9.75 29.19
N VAL A 105 -6.39 10.00 30.44
CA VAL A 105 -7.32 10.29 31.52
C VAL A 105 -7.93 11.65 31.19
N GLN A 106 -9.23 11.65 30.88
CA GLN A 106 -10.03 12.85 30.79
C GLN A 106 -10.63 13.05 32.18
N GLU A 107 -10.04 13.96 32.96
CA GLU A 107 -10.73 14.57 34.10
C GLU A 107 -11.98 15.25 33.57
N GLN A 108 -13.18 14.80 33.96
CA GLN A 108 -14.35 15.68 34.17
C GLN A 108 -15.29 15.06 35.20
N ASP A 109 -15.50 15.86 36.25
CA ASP A 109 -16.54 15.72 37.26
C ASP A 109 -17.96 15.74 36.68
N ALA A 110 -18.86 15.16 37.48
CA ALA A 110 -20.30 15.44 37.59
C ALA A 110 -21.30 14.83 36.55
N HIS A 111 -22.00 13.80 37.04
CA HIS A 111 -23.46 13.65 37.06
C HIS A 111 -24.27 13.72 35.75
N THR A 112 -24.78 12.58 35.28
CA THR A 112 -26.20 12.12 35.44
C THR A 112 -26.48 10.82 34.66
N SER A 113 -27.35 9.98 35.22
CA SER A 113 -27.99 8.77 34.66
C SER A 113 -29.51 9.03 34.71
N PRO A 114 -30.44 8.33 34.01
CA PRO A 114 -30.32 6.95 33.49
C PRO A 114 -31.00 6.59 32.14
N LYS A 115 -30.63 5.38 31.69
CA LYS A 115 -31.34 4.37 30.85
C LYS A 115 -32.40 4.82 29.84
N ASP A 116 -32.24 4.37 28.58
CA ASP A 116 -33.28 3.53 27.97
C ASP A 116 -32.72 2.58 26.87
N HIS A 117 -33.42 1.47 26.68
CA HIS A 117 -33.10 0.35 25.80
C HIS A 117 -33.39 0.68 24.33
N GLY A 118 -32.56 0.16 23.42
CA GLY A 118 -32.81 0.15 21.98
C GLY A 118 -31.97 -0.92 21.30
N GLU A 119 -32.62 -2.04 20.98
CA GLU A 119 -32.11 -3.03 20.03
C GLU A 119 -32.01 -2.38 18.65
N GLU A 120 -30.86 -2.45 17.98
CA GLU A 120 -30.76 -2.11 16.55
C GLU A 120 -29.74 -3.00 15.85
N LEU A 121 -30.29 -4.09 15.32
CA LEU A 121 -30.02 -4.80 14.05
C LEU A 121 -28.64 -4.63 13.39
N GLU A 122 -27.99 -5.78 13.19
CA GLU A 122 -26.93 -6.03 12.22
C GLU A 122 -27.38 -5.68 10.78
N PRO A 123 -26.53 -5.08 9.92
CA PRO A 123 -26.62 -5.28 8.49
C PRO A 123 -25.68 -6.43 8.09
N GLU A 124 -26.30 -7.57 7.76
CA GLU A 124 -25.74 -8.66 6.96
C GLU A 124 -24.96 -8.09 5.77
N GLY A 125 -23.70 -8.50 5.66
CA GLY A 125 -22.78 -8.06 4.62
C GLY A 125 -22.89 -8.92 3.37
N ASP A 126 -23.99 -8.77 2.62
CA ASP A 126 -24.08 -9.26 1.25
C ASP A 126 -23.56 -8.18 0.29
N THR A 127 -22.26 -8.24 -0.03
CA THR A 127 -21.72 -7.59 -1.23
C THR A 127 -21.51 -8.63 -2.32
N GLU A 128 -22.61 -9.17 -2.82
CA GLU A 128 -22.69 -9.54 -4.23
C GLU A 128 -23.00 -8.27 -5.03
N SER A 129 -22.45 -8.14 -6.24
CA SER A 129 -22.55 -6.97 -7.15
C SER A 129 -21.48 -5.88 -6.99
N SER A 130 -20.31 -6.14 -7.59
CA SER A 130 -19.39 -5.09 -8.06
C SER A 130 -18.72 -5.51 -9.39
N LEU A 131 -19.53 -5.98 -10.34
CA LEU A 131 -19.09 -6.24 -11.73
C LEU A 131 -19.72 -5.27 -12.75
N GLY A 132 -20.39 -4.21 -12.29
CA GLY A 132 -21.12 -3.29 -13.19
C GLY A 132 -20.33 -2.08 -13.73
N VAL A 133 -19.09 -1.82 -13.30
CA VAL A 133 -18.43 -0.53 -13.60
C VAL A 133 -17.73 -0.49 -14.96
N PHE A 134 -17.59 -1.63 -15.66
CA PHE A 134 -16.87 -1.70 -16.95
C PHE A 134 -17.73 -2.08 -18.17
N ALA A 135 -19.06 -2.12 -18.04
CA ALA A 135 -19.93 -2.59 -19.12
C ALA A 135 -20.52 -1.47 -20.02
N GLU A 136 -20.14 -0.21 -19.83
CA GLU A 136 -20.69 0.90 -20.63
C GLU A 136 -19.58 1.78 -21.23
N MET A 137 -18.73 1.16 -22.04
CA MET A 137 -17.92 1.91 -23.01
C MET A 137 -17.74 1.06 -24.28
N THR A 138 -18.86 0.85 -24.97
CA THR A 138 -18.87 0.40 -26.36
C THR A 138 -19.53 1.50 -27.18
N ILE A 139 -18.79 1.99 -28.17
CA ILE A 139 -19.23 2.94 -29.21
C ILE A 139 -20.31 2.30 -30.07
#